data_AF-A0A830E2M7-F1
#
_entry.id   AF-A0A830E2M7-F1
#
_cell.length_a   1.000
_cell.length_b   1.000
_cell.length_c   1.000
_cell.angle_alpha   90.00
_cell.angle_beta   90.00
_cell.angle_gamma   90.00
#
_symmetry.space_group_name_H-M   'P 1'
#
loop_
_entity.id
_entity.type
_entity.pdbx_description
1 polymer ?
#
loop_
_entity_poly.entity_id
_entity_poly.type
_entity_poly.pdbx_seq_one_letter_code
_entity_poly.pdbx_strand_id
1 'polypeptide(L)'
;MSDAPAAKGNGPFEEQRQIYDLLSQETRHLILQFILGHPEHLPSLDELAYMMPKNKAAIRDQLEVLTDNDIIDCYRYPPNEDTRDLPSQFYGLTEHGVGILYEYNYLRGLPVARALYDNTRLSEKAQRHRDAPRPELPAEVIDALTMDGEANTDFDRLERYIRERKGNTHSVDDQVAVAKAFYTAGMDPEAEGIKPTELLDAIDVDINYQPRTVLNHLVDAGVLAQTAPPGPDVFAISERLDEIVNGQVTEEAEENIDALIAHIDDELQVTALSEDAAERDGPQARVSAPSVAVADGAGRTIRSILAAEFGIEPEEVTGFLRSGDPVDRLNTAVKTIESSEEVTKSEDYGQIVFVRPAYRYRLTEQAMSLV
;
A
#
# COMPACT_ATOMS: atom_id res chain seq x y z
N MET A 1 -20.67 -43.74 -53.94
CA MET A 1 -19.21 -43.92 -53.90
C MET A 1 -18.57 -42.64 -54.42
N SER A 2 -17.98 -41.86 -53.51
CA SER A 2 -17.00 -40.82 -53.80
C SER A 2 -16.22 -40.66 -52.51
N ASP A 3 -15.20 -41.49 -52.40
CA ASP A 3 -14.22 -41.53 -51.32
C ASP A 3 -13.29 -40.33 -51.52
N ALA A 4 -13.34 -39.35 -50.61
CA ALA A 4 -12.41 -38.23 -50.56
C ALA A 4 -11.79 -38.23 -49.16
N PRO A 5 -10.45 -38.26 -49.05
CA PRO A 5 -9.78 -38.49 -47.79
C PRO A 5 -9.96 -37.27 -46.89
N ALA A 6 -10.34 -37.50 -45.64
CA ALA A 6 -10.33 -36.47 -44.61
C ALA A 6 -8.91 -35.90 -44.51
N ALA A 7 -8.78 -34.59 -44.78
CA ALA A 7 -7.55 -33.86 -44.52
C ALA A 7 -7.23 -34.00 -43.03
N LYS A 8 -6.10 -34.62 -42.71
CA LYS A 8 -5.53 -34.65 -41.35
C LYS A 8 -5.25 -33.21 -40.94
N GLY A 9 -6.01 -32.69 -39.98
CA GLY A 9 -5.98 -31.28 -39.61
C GLY A 9 -4.90 -30.99 -38.58
N ASN A 10 -3.84 -30.30 -38.97
CA ASN A 10 -2.98 -29.63 -37.99
C ASN A 10 -3.42 -28.16 -37.91
N GLY A 11 -4.64 -27.94 -37.38
CA GLY A 11 -5.17 -26.60 -37.12
C GLY A 11 -5.16 -26.31 -35.61
N PRO A 12 -5.14 -25.04 -35.18
CA PRO A 12 -5.06 -24.66 -33.76
C PRO A 12 -6.22 -25.24 -32.90
N PHE A 13 -7.38 -25.48 -33.51
CA PHE A 13 -8.51 -26.13 -32.84
C PHE A 13 -8.31 -27.64 -32.60
N GLU A 14 -7.50 -28.31 -33.41
CA GLU A 14 -7.19 -29.73 -33.25
C GLU A 14 -6.14 -29.94 -32.15
N GLU A 15 -5.15 -29.06 -32.06
CA GLU A 15 -4.18 -29.02 -30.96
C GLU A 15 -4.88 -28.74 -29.62
N GLN A 16 -5.77 -27.74 -29.57
CA GLN A 16 -6.56 -27.46 -28.35
C GLN A 16 -7.42 -28.65 -27.91
N ARG A 17 -8.05 -29.34 -28.88
CA ARG A 17 -8.83 -30.54 -28.59
C ARG A 17 -7.97 -31.69 -28.07
N GLN A 18 -6.78 -31.89 -28.64
CA GLN A 18 -5.85 -32.91 -28.20
C GLN A 18 -5.38 -32.64 -26.76
N ILE A 19 -5.05 -31.40 -26.42
CA ILE A 19 -4.67 -31.03 -25.04
C ILE A 19 -5.85 -31.21 -24.09
N TYR A 20 -7.07 -30.81 -24.48
CA TYR A 20 -8.25 -31.04 -23.64
C TYR A 20 -8.51 -32.54 -23.40
N ASP A 21 -8.44 -33.37 -24.45
CA ASP A 21 -8.59 -34.82 -24.35
C ASP A 21 -7.44 -35.47 -23.54
N LEU A 22 -6.23 -34.91 -23.63
CA LEU A 22 -5.08 -35.28 -22.81
C LEU A 22 -5.38 -35.00 -21.33
N LEU A 23 -5.67 -33.76 -20.96
CA LEU A 23 -5.80 -33.35 -19.56
C LEU A 23 -7.08 -33.85 -18.87
N SER A 24 -8.17 -34.03 -19.61
CA SER A 24 -9.50 -34.38 -19.04
C SER A 24 -9.69 -35.87 -18.70
N GLN A 25 -8.74 -36.74 -19.07
CA GLN A 25 -8.81 -38.15 -18.70
C GLN A 25 -8.65 -38.30 -17.18
N GLU A 26 -9.60 -39.02 -16.56
CA GLU A 26 -9.76 -39.10 -15.09
C GLU A 26 -8.44 -39.36 -14.32
N THR A 27 -7.67 -40.36 -14.72
CA THR A 27 -6.43 -40.73 -14.02
C THR A 27 -5.34 -39.68 -14.22
N ARG A 28 -5.17 -39.13 -15.43
CA ARG A 28 -4.19 -38.05 -15.67
C ARG A 28 -4.57 -36.78 -14.92
N HIS A 29 -5.86 -36.43 -14.92
CA HIS A 29 -6.37 -35.32 -14.16
C HIS A 29 -6.04 -35.45 -12.66
N LEU A 30 -6.28 -36.63 -12.08
CA LEU A 30 -5.93 -36.91 -10.69
C LEU A 30 -4.42 -36.82 -10.44
N ILE A 31 -3.60 -37.38 -11.33
CA ILE A 31 -2.13 -37.27 -11.22
C ILE A 31 -1.70 -35.80 -11.14
N LEU A 32 -2.19 -34.96 -12.07
CA LEU A 32 -1.85 -33.54 -12.10
C LEU A 32 -2.33 -32.83 -10.84
N GLN A 33 -3.55 -33.10 -10.35
CA GLN A 33 -4.04 -32.54 -9.08
C GLN A 33 -3.13 -32.91 -7.90
N PHE A 34 -2.68 -34.16 -7.82
CA PHE A 34 -1.80 -34.59 -6.74
C PHE A 34 -0.38 -34.04 -6.85
N ILE A 35 0.13 -33.85 -8.08
CA ILE A 35 1.40 -33.12 -8.31
C ILE A 35 1.26 -31.67 -7.84
N LEU A 36 0.21 -30.96 -8.24
CA LEU A 36 -0.03 -29.57 -7.83
C LEU A 36 -0.24 -29.45 -6.31
N GLY A 37 -0.92 -30.40 -5.68
CA GLY A 37 -1.18 -30.38 -4.24
C GLY A 37 0.02 -30.78 -3.37
N HIS A 38 0.96 -31.56 -3.89
CA HIS A 38 2.11 -32.06 -3.13
C HIS A 38 3.07 -30.91 -2.71
N PRO A 39 3.54 -30.82 -1.45
CA PRO A 39 4.38 -29.72 -0.94
C PRO A 39 5.56 -29.36 -1.85
N GLU A 40 6.34 -30.37 -2.24
CA GLU A 40 7.49 -30.23 -3.13
C GLU A 40 7.14 -30.40 -4.63
N HIS A 41 5.86 -30.50 -4.97
CA HIS A 41 5.35 -30.74 -6.34
C HIS A 41 5.94 -31.97 -7.06
N LEU A 42 6.48 -32.92 -6.30
CA LEU A 42 7.30 -34.03 -6.80
C LEU A 42 6.86 -35.39 -6.23
N PRO A 43 5.58 -35.81 -6.25
CA PRO A 43 5.18 -37.09 -5.68
C PRO A 43 5.88 -38.29 -6.35
N SER A 44 6.16 -39.33 -5.56
CA SER A 44 6.62 -40.63 -6.04
C SER A 44 5.44 -41.50 -6.50
N LEU A 45 5.72 -42.56 -7.27
CA LEU A 45 4.69 -43.52 -7.69
C LEU A 45 3.95 -44.17 -6.51
N ASP A 46 4.64 -44.39 -5.39
CA ASP A 46 4.07 -44.98 -4.19
C ASP A 46 3.11 -44.02 -3.48
N GLU A 47 3.40 -42.72 -3.50
CA GLU A 47 2.51 -41.68 -2.98
C GLU A 47 1.26 -41.55 -3.87
N LEU A 48 1.43 -41.46 -5.19
CA LEU A 48 0.30 -41.41 -6.13
C LEU A 48 -0.62 -42.62 -5.97
N ALA A 49 -0.06 -43.83 -5.83
CA ALA A 49 -0.82 -45.05 -5.63
C ALA A 49 -1.50 -45.14 -4.25
N TYR A 50 -1.05 -44.39 -3.25
CA TYR A 50 -1.73 -44.26 -1.97
C TYR A 50 -2.91 -43.28 -2.06
N MET A 51 -2.74 -42.18 -2.78
CA MET A 51 -3.72 -41.10 -2.88
C MET A 51 -4.86 -41.40 -3.86
N MET A 52 -4.63 -42.30 -4.82
CA MET A 52 -5.57 -42.58 -5.90
C MET A 52 -6.19 -43.98 -5.78
N PRO A 53 -7.48 -44.17 -6.13
CA PRO A 53 -8.11 -45.49 -6.22
C PRO A 53 -7.71 -46.23 -7.51
N LYS A 54 -6.42 -46.20 -7.87
CA LYS A 54 -5.86 -46.81 -9.09
C LYS A 54 -4.62 -47.63 -8.72
N ASN A 55 -4.36 -48.70 -9.47
CA ASN A 55 -3.17 -49.52 -9.23
C ASN A 55 -1.92 -48.86 -9.85
N LYS A 56 -0.72 -49.24 -9.37
CA LYS A 56 0.56 -48.67 -9.81
C LYS A 56 0.83 -48.82 -11.31
N ALA A 57 0.36 -49.89 -11.95
CA ALA A 57 0.56 -50.08 -13.38
C ALA A 57 -0.26 -49.06 -14.18
N ALA A 58 -1.56 -48.92 -13.86
CA ALA A 58 -2.42 -47.92 -14.49
C ALA A 58 -1.94 -46.48 -14.28
N ILE A 59 -1.38 -46.16 -13.11
CA ILE A 59 -0.78 -44.85 -12.84
C ILE A 59 0.47 -44.67 -13.70
N ARG A 60 1.34 -45.68 -13.77
CA ARG A 60 2.57 -45.63 -14.58
C ARG A 60 2.27 -45.40 -16.06
N ASP A 61 1.28 -46.10 -16.61
CA ASP A 61 0.87 -45.93 -18.01
C ASP A 61 0.43 -44.48 -18.28
N GLN A 62 -0.23 -43.82 -17.31
CA GLN A 62 -0.63 -42.43 -17.47
C GLN A 62 0.50 -41.43 -17.23
N LEU A 63 1.47 -41.75 -16.35
CA LEU A 63 2.69 -40.95 -16.20
C LEU A 63 3.49 -40.96 -17.51
N GLU A 64 3.63 -42.12 -18.15
CA GLU A 64 4.30 -42.26 -19.45
C GLU A 64 3.61 -41.41 -20.52
N VAL A 65 2.27 -41.44 -20.60
CA VAL A 65 1.52 -40.56 -21.52
C VAL A 65 1.78 -39.07 -21.25
N LEU A 66 1.81 -38.64 -19.98
CA LEU A 66 2.09 -37.24 -19.64
C LEU A 66 3.53 -36.84 -19.95
N THR A 67 4.50 -37.74 -19.77
CA THR A 67 5.90 -37.54 -20.13
C THR A 67 6.12 -37.50 -21.64
N ASP A 68 5.46 -38.37 -22.39
CA ASP A 68 5.54 -38.39 -23.86
C ASP A 68 5.00 -37.10 -24.50
N ASN A 69 4.11 -36.39 -23.78
CA ASN A 69 3.56 -35.10 -24.18
C ASN A 69 4.28 -33.91 -23.50
N ASP A 70 5.43 -34.15 -22.86
CA ASP A 70 6.25 -33.12 -22.20
C ASP A 70 5.48 -32.29 -21.16
N ILE A 71 4.49 -32.87 -20.50
CA ILE A 71 3.74 -32.21 -19.41
C ILE A 71 4.44 -32.41 -18.07
N ILE A 72 5.03 -33.60 -17.86
CA ILE A 72 5.75 -33.97 -16.64
C ILE A 72 7.05 -34.68 -16.99
N ASP A 73 8.01 -34.67 -16.07
CA ASP A 73 9.23 -35.48 -16.18
C ASP A 73 9.48 -36.30 -14.91
N CYS A 74 10.34 -37.32 -15.05
CA CYS A 74 10.82 -38.18 -13.98
C CYS A 74 12.12 -37.63 -13.39
N TYR A 75 12.00 -36.91 -12.28
CA TYR A 75 13.11 -36.39 -11.52
C TYR A 75 13.69 -37.46 -10.61
N ARG A 76 14.95 -37.84 -10.87
CA ARG A 76 15.65 -38.87 -10.11
C ARG A 76 16.48 -38.28 -8.98
N TYR A 77 16.47 -38.95 -7.85
CA TYR A 77 17.35 -38.65 -6.71
C TYR A 77 18.21 -39.88 -6.38
N PRO A 78 19.38 -40.03 -7.04
CA PRO A 78 20.25 -41.20 -6.87
C PRO A 78 20.59 -41.57 -5.41
N PRO A 79 20.78 -40.61 -4.46
CA PRO A 79 21.10 -40.98 -3.08
C PRO A 79 20.04 -41.85 -2.38
N ASN A 80 18.79 -41.83 -2.84
CA ASN A 80 17.74 -42.68 -2.27
C ASN A 80 17.79 -44.13 -2.78
N GLU A 81 18.50 -44.43 -3.88
CA GLU A 81 18.57 -45.79 -4.44
C GLU A 81 19.25 -46.78 -3.48
N ASP A 82 20.23 -46.30 -2.72
CA ASP A 82 20.97 -47.09 -1.73
C ASP A 82 20.24 -47.17 -0.37
N THR A 83 19.16 -46.41 -0.19
CA THR A 83 18.40 -46.37 1.07
C THR A 83 17.14 -47.23 0.97
N ARG A 84 17.07 -48.26 1.82
CA ARG A 84 15.89 -49.14 1.87
C ARG A 84 14.63 -48.33 2.23
N ASP A 85 13.54 -48.62 1.52
CA ASP A 85 12.20 -48.06 1.77
C ASP A 85 12.04 -46.56 1.48
N LEU A 86 12.92 -45.95 0.67
CA LEU A 86 12.76 -44.61 0.11
C LEU A 86 12.57 -44.64 -1.42
N PRO A 87 11.74 -43.73 -1.98
CA PRO A 87 11.62 -43.56 -3.42
C PRO A 87 12.83 -42.81 -4.00
N SER A 88 13.34 -43.25 -5.16
CA SER A 88 14.38 -42.53 -5.92
C SER A 88 13.87 -41.86 -7.20
N GLN A 89 12.59 -42.07 -7.54
CA GLN A 89 11.92 -41.51 -8.72
C GLN A 89 10.71 -40.70 -8.30
N PHE A 90 10.68 -39.46 -8.76
CA PHE A 90 9.66 -38.46 -8.46
C PHE A 90 9.14 -37.87 -9.77
N TYR A 91 7.88 -37.46 -9.79
CA TYR A 91 7.24 -36.94 -11.01
C TYR A 91 6.77 -35.52 -10.75
N GLY A 92 7.19 -34.58 -11.59
CA GLY A 92 6.89 -33.16 -11.45
C GLY A 92 6.68 -32.52 -12.82
N LEU A 93 6.18 -31.28 -12.84
CA LEU A 93 5.96 -30.56 -14.09
C LEU A 93 7.28 -30.22 -14.80
N THR A 94 7.23 -30.15 -16.12
CA THR A 94 8.24 -29.47 -16.94
C THR A 94 7.87 -27.99 -17.10
N GLU A 95 8.79 -27.18 -17.64
CA GLU A 95 8.49 -25.79 -18.02
C GLU A 95 7.34 -25.72 -19.04
N HIS A 96 7.34 -26.62 -20.03
CA HIS A 96 6.25 -26.73 -21.02
C HIS A 96 4.92 -27.09 -20.35
N GLY A 97 4.93 -28.09 -19.47
CA GLY A 97 3.76 -28.53 -18.71
C GLY A 97 3.16 -27.42 -17.86
N VAL A 98 3.99 -26.60 -17.19
CA VAL A 98 3.52 -25.41 -16.46
C VAL A 98 2.78 -24.45 -17.40
N GLY A 99 3.34 -24.15 -18.57
CA GLY A 99 2.69 -23.28 -19.56
C GLY A 99 1.32 -23.79 -20.00
N ILE A 100 1.22 -25.08 -20.30
CA ILE A 100 -0.05 -25.74 -20.66
C ILE A 100 -1.03 -25.70 -19.48
N LEU A 101 -0.60 -26.04 -18.27
CA LEU A 101 -1.48 -26.03 -17.10
C LEU A 101 -1.96 -24.62 -16.73
N TYR A 102 -1.14 -23.59 -16.96
CA TYR A 102 -1.55 -22.19 -16.84
C TYR A 102 -2.64 -21.85 -17.86
N GLU A 103 -2.41 -22.13 -19.15
CA GLU A 103 -3.35 -21.83 -20.24
C GLU A 103 -4.73 -22.49 -20.01
N TYR A 104 -4.74 -23.72 -19.49
CA TYR A 104 -5.95 -24.49 -19.23
C TYR A 104 -6.48 -24.34 -17.78
N ASN A 105 -6.03 -23.31 -17.05
CA ASN A 105 -6.51 -22.91 -15.73
C ASN A 105 -6.37 -23.95 -14.60
N TYR A 106 -5.42 -24.88 -14.72
CA TYR A 106 -5.12 -25.82 -13.63
C TYR A 106 -4.43 -25.13 -12.46
N LEU A 107 -3.55 -24.17 -12.71
CA LEU A 107 -2.78 -23.48 -11.66
C LEU A 107 -3.66 -22.62 -10.75
N ARG A 108 -4.82 -22.16 -11.22
CA ARG A 108 -5.82 -21.46 -10.40
C ARG A 108 -6.33 -22.32 -9.23
N GLY A 109 -6.33 -23.65 -9.40
CA GLY A 109 -6.76 -24.60 -8.38
C GLY A 109 -5.69 -24.95 -7.34
N LEU A 110 -4.47 -24.41 -7.46
CA LEU A 110 -3.32 -24.83 -6.65
C LEU A 110 -3.54 -24.66 -5.14
N PRO A 111 -4.10 -23.54 -4.61
CA PRO A 111 -4.41 -23.42 -3.19
C PRO A 111 -5.38 -24.50 -2.68
N VAL A 112 -6.40 -24.80 -3.48
CA VAL A 112 -7.39 -25.84 -3.15
C VAL A 112 -6.74 -27.22 -3.17
N ALA A 113 -5.91 -27.52 -4.18
CA ALA A 113 -5.18 -28.79 -4.26
C ALA A 113 -4.22 -28.98 -3.08
N ARG A 114 -3.49 -27.92 -2.69
CA ARG A 114 -2.62 -27.91 -1.51
C ARG A 114 -3.41 -28.17 -0.23
N ALA A 115 -4.50 -27.44 -0.01
CA ALA A 115 -5.36 -27.63 1.15
C ALA A 115 -5.94 -29.04 1.23
N LEU A 116 -6.40 -29.62 0.11
CA LEU A 116 -6.89 -31.00 0.07
C LEU A 116 -5.79 -32.01 0.39
N TYR A 117 -4.58 -31.79 -0.12
CA TYR A 117 -3.43 -32.65 0.17
C TYR A 117 -3.07 -32.61 1.66
N ASP A 118 -2.93 -31.43 2.25
CA ASP A 118 -2.52 -31.26 3.65
C ASP A 118 -3.55 -31.81 4.65
N ASN A 119 -4.83 -31.80 4.29
CA ASN A 119 -5.88 -32.41 5.10
C ASN A 119 -6.02 -33.93 4.90
N THR A 120 -5.25 -34.54 3.99
CA THR A 120 -5.30 -35.98 3.76
C THR A 120 -4.49 -36.74 4.81
N ARG A 121 -5.13 -37.71 5.46
CA ARG A 121 -4.45 -38.60 6.41
C ARG A 121 -3.52 -39.58 5.70
N LEU A 122 -2.22 -39.45 5.92
CA LEU A 122 -1.21 -40.36 5.39
C LEU A 122 -0.93 -41.53 6.35
N SER A 123 -0.64 -42.70 5.78
CA SER A 123 -0.07 -43.83 6.53
C SER A 123 1.40 -43.57 6.87
N GLU A 124 1.97 -44.28 7.84
CA GLU A 124 3.39 -44.13 8.19
C GLU A 124 4.32 -44.34 6.98
N LYS A 125 3.98 -45.30 6.10
CA LYS A 125 4.74 -45.51 4.86
C LYS A 125 4.59 -44.32 3.91
N ALA A 126 3.37 -43.84 3.69
CA ALA A 126 3.13 -42.71 2.79
C ALA A 126 3.79 -41.42 3.30
N GLN A 127 3.75 -41.17 4.61
CA GLN A 127 4.44 -40.04 5.24
C GLN A 127 5.96 -40.14 5.08
N ARG A 128 6.56 -41.32 5.31
CA ARG A 128 8.00 -41.53 5.06
C ARG A 128 8.40 -41.27 3.61
N HIS A 129 7.53 -41.57 2.66
CA HIS A 129 7.77 -41.24 1.26
C HIS A 129 7.60 -39.74 1.01
N ARG A 130 6.57 -39.10 1.58
CA ARG A 130 6.35 -37.63 1.56
C ARG A 130 7.59 -36.86 2.02
N ASP A 131 8.19 -37.29 3.12
CA ASP A 131 9.31 -36.61 3.76
C ASP A 131 10.68 -37.07 3.23
N ALA A 132 10.72 -37.96 2.24
CA ALA A 132 11.97 -38.43 1.64
C ALA A 132 12.71 -37.26 0.97
N PRO A 133 14.06 -37.22 1.00
CA PRO A 133 14.83 -36.24 0.24
C PRO A 133 14.52 -36.33 -1.27
N ARG A 134 14.42 -35.17 -1.94
CA ARG A 134 14.01 -35.03 -3.34
C ARG A 134 15.00 -34.13 -4.10
N PRO A 135 15.07 -34.23 -5.44
CA PRO A 135 15.83 -33.27 -6.22
C PRO A 135 15.09 -31.93 -6.28
N GLU A 136 15.81 -30.86 -6.61
CA GLU A 136 15.21 -29.56 -6.85
C GLU A 136 14.55 -29.51 -8.24
N LEU A 137 13.41 -28.82 -8.33
CA LEU A 137 12.76 -28.49 -9.59
C LEU A 137 13.50 -27.34 -10.30
N PRO A 138 13.36 -27.19 -11.62
CA PRO A 138 13.84 -26.01 -12.34
C PRO A 138 13.24 -24.73 -11.76
N ALA A 139 14.04 -23.65 -11.70
CA ALA A 139 13.62 -22.38 -11.09
C ALA A 139 12.33 -21.82 -11.72
N GLU A 140 12.20 -21.89 -13.04
CA GLU A 140 11.00 -21.43 -13.76
C GLU A 140 9.74 -22.19 -13.34
N VAL A 141 9.86 -23.48 -13.06
CA VAL A 141 8.76 -24.33 -12.58
C VAL A 141 8.42 -23.97 -11.13
N ILE A 142 9.42 -23.75 -10.27
CA ILE A 142 9.22 -23.33 -8.88
C ILE A 142 8.46 -22.00 -8.86
N ASP A 143 8.97 -20.98 -9.55
CA ASP A 143 8.41 -19.64 -9.56
C ASP A 143 6.91 -19.65 -9.92
N ALA A 144 6.55 -20.41 -10.96
CA ALA A 144 5.16 -20.55 -11.40
C ALA A 144 4.24 -21.28 -10.39
N LEU A 145 4.79 -22.19 -9.59
CA LEU A 145 4.06 -22.96 -8.58
C LEU A 145 4.03 -22.27 -7.20
N THR A 146 4.97 -21.36 -6.95
CA THR A 146 5.01 -20.51 -5.74
C THR A 146 4.25 -19.20 -5.89
N MET A 147 3.73 -18.85 -7.09
CA MET A 147 2.87 -17.68 -7.23
C MET A 147 1.69 -17.78 -6.28
N ASP A 148 1.73 -16.96 -5.21
CA ASP A 148 0.72 -16.85 -4.17
C ASP A 148 -0.68 -16.83 -4.79
N GLY A 149 -1.43 -17.90 -4.54
CA GLY A 149 -2.65 -18.24 -5.24
C GLY A 149 -3.87 -17.40 -4.92
N GLU A 150 -3.73 -16.09 -4.74
CA GLU A 150 -4.88 -15.17 -4.63
C GLU A 150 -4.76 -13.84 -5.41
N ALA A 151 -3.65 -13.49 -6.08
CA ALA A 151 -3.51 -12.08 -6.54
C ALA A 151 -2.99 -11.78 -7.96
N ASN A 152 -2.69 -12.76 -8.83
CA ASN A 152 -2.01 -12.42 -10.11
C ASN A 152 -2.83 -12.57 -11.40
N THR A 153 -3.73 -13.55 -11.56
CA THR A 153 -4.41 -13.72 -12.86
C THR A 153 -5.48 -12.67 -13.18
N ASP A 154 -6.07 -12.06 -12.17
CA ASP A 154 -7.07 -10.99 -12.35
C ASP A 154 -6.35 -9.67 -12.71
N PHE A 155 -5.19 -9.41 -12.08
CA PHE A 155 -4.47 -8.16 -12.26
C PHE A 155 -3.68 -8.05 -13.58
N ASP A 156 -3.41 -9.17 -14.27
CA ASP A 156 -2.61 -9.21 -15.51
C ASP A 156 -3.16 -8.28 -16.62
N ARG A 157 -4.48 -8.09 -16.68
CA ARG A 157 -5.11 -7.20 -17.67
C ARG A 157 -4.94 -5.74 -17.31
N LEU A 158 -5.08 -5.39 -16.04
CA LEU A 158 -4.86 -4.03 -15.55
C LEU A 158 -3.37 -3.64 -15.64
N GLU A 159 -2.46 -4.54 -15.30
CA GLU A 159 -1.03 -4.32 -15.49
C GLU A 159 -0.70 -4.07 -16.97
N ARG A 160 -1.16 -4.94 -17.87
CA ARG A 160 -0.97 -4.76 -19.32
C ARG A 160 -1.51 -3.42 -19.79
N TYR A 161 -2.72 -3.04 -19.34
CA TYR A 161 -3.35 -1.76 -19.66
C TYR A 161 -2.50 -0.56 -19.21
N ILE A 162 -1.92 -0.61 -18.01
CA ILE A 162 -1.03 0.44 -17.49
C ILE A 162 0.24 0.50 -18.34
N ARG A 163 0.89 -0.63 -18.59
CA ARG A 163 2.14 -0.69 -19.37
C ARG A 163 1.93 -0.24 -20.82
N GLU A 164 0.80 -0.55 -21.45
CA GLU A 164 0.48 -0.08 -22.80
C GLU A 164 0.30 1.45 -22.88
N ARG A 165 -0.30 2.07 -21.86
CA ARG A 165 -0.55 3.52 -21.84
C ARG A 165 0.62 4.35 -21.30
N LYS A 166 1.38 3.79 -20.36
CA LYS A 166 2.38 4.52 -19.56
C LYS A 166 3.75 3.85 -19.56
N GLY A 167 3.99 2.84 -20.39
CA GLY A 167 5.27 2.11 -20.48
C GLY A 167 6.48 2.96 -20.84
N ASN A 168 6.27 4.17 -21.37
CA ASN A 168 7.34 5.15 -21.61
C ASN A 168 7.70 6.00 -20.37
N THR A 169 6.96 5.87 -19.28
CA THR A 169 7.22 6.60 -18.03
C THR A 169 8.16 5.80 -17.14
N HIS A 170 9.06 6.49 -16.45
CA HIS A 170 10.04 5.82 -15.58
C HIS A 170 9.44 5.22 -14.30
N SER A 171 8.19 5.58 -13.96
CA SER A 171 7.48 5.12 -12.77
C SER A 171 6.46 4.01 -13.08
N VAL A 172 6.55 3.33 -14.23
CA VAL A 172 5.50 2.38 -14.63
C VAL A 172 5.38 1.19 -13.68
N ASP A 173 6.48 0.72 -13.10
CA ASP A 173 6.45 -0.39 -12.14
C ASP A 173 5.78 0.04 -10.83
N ASP A 174 6.11 1.24 -10.32
CA ASP A 174 5.42 1.84 -9.18
C ASP A 174 3.93 2.08 -9.46
N GLN A 175 3.54 2.44 -10.69
CA GLN A 175 2.14 2.59 -11.08
C GLN A 175 1.38 1.26 -10.99
N VAL A 176 1.99 0.17 -11.47
CA VAL A 176 1.42 -1.18 -11.36
C VAL A 176 1.29 -1.58 -9.89
N ALA A 177 2.34 -1.36 -9.08
CA ALA A 177 2.34 -1.65 -7.66
C ALA A 177 1.24 -0.89 -6.91
N VAL A 178 1.12 0.42 -7.14
CA VAL A 178 0.08 1.24 -6.52
C VAL A 178 -1.32 0.81 -6.96
N ALA A 179 -1.55 0.57 -8.25
CA ALA A 179 -2.85 0.12 -8.72
C ALA A 179 -3.25 -1.25 -8.10
N LYS A 180 -2.28 -2.17 -7.93
CA LYS A 180 -2.50 -3.46 -7.27
C LYS A 180 -2.85 -3.27 -5.81
N ALA A 181 -2.12 -2.39 -5.13
CA ALA A 181 -2.30 -2.15 -3.72
C ALA A 181 -3.65 -1.45 -3.42
N PHE A 182 -4.12 -0.57 -4.31
CA PHE A 182 -5.49 -0.02 -4.26
C PHE A 182 -6.56 -1.10 -4.38
N TYR A 183 -6.39 -2.06 -5.30
CA TYR A 183 -7.32 -3.17 -5.47
C TYR A 183 -7.36 -4.06 -4.23
N THR A 184 -6.18 -4.48 -3.74
CA THR A 184 -6.04 -5.30 -2.52
C THR A 184 -6.63 -4.60 -1.29
N ALA A 185 -6.51 -3.28 -1.19
CA ALA A 185 -7.08 -2.48 -0.12
C ALA A 185 -8.60 -2.23 -0.26
N GLY A 186 -9.24 -2.73 -1.33
CA GLY A 186 -10.68 -2.54 -1.55
C GLY A 186 -11.07 -1.10 -1.91
N MET A 187 -10.16 -0.34 -2.52
CA MET A 187 -10.39 1.06 -2.91
C MET A 187 -11.12 1.16 -4.26
N ASP A 188 -12.30 0.55 -4.30
CA ASP A 188 -13.17 0.47 -5.48
C ASP A 188 -13.86 1.83 -5.80
N PRO A 189 -14.66 1.92 -6.87
CA PRO A 189 -15.34 3.16 -7.25
C PRO A 189 -16.35 3.68 -6.22
N GLU A 190 -16.81 2.86 -5.29
CA GLU A 190 -17.76 3.24 -4.23
C GLU A 190 -17.03 3.67 -2.94
N ALA A 191 -15.74 3.35 -2.81
CA ALA A 191 -14.92 3.77 -1.68
C ALA A 191 -14.78 5.30 -1.57
N GLU A 192 -14.56 5.79 -0.34
CA GLU A 192 -14.29 7.21 -0.06
C GLU A 192 -12.98 7.69 -0.74
N GLY A 193 -12.03 6.77 -0.92
CA GLY A 193 -10.73 7.02 -1.50
C GLY A 193 -9.69 7.55 -0.51
N ILE A 194 -8.42 7.45 -0.88
CA ILE A 194 -7.28 7.73 0.01
C ILE A 194 -6.57 9.02 -0.39
N LYS A 195 -6.05 9.76 0.59
CA LYS A 195 -5.23 10.95 0.33
C LYS A 195 -3.80 10.57 -0.06
N PRO A 196 -3.07 11.40 -0.84
CA PRO A 196 -1.68 11.12 -1.20
C PRO A 196 -0.75 10.90 -0.01
N THR A 197 -0.99 11.60 1.09
CA THR A 197 -0.21 11.50 2.33
C THR A 197 -0.48 10.21 3.09
N GLU A 198 -1.69 9.68 2.97
CA GLU A 198 -2.11 8.44 3.62
C GLU A 198 -1.73 7.21 2.76
N LEU A 199 -1.27 7.40 1.52
CA LEU A 199 -1.03 6.30 0.59
C LEU A 199 -0.11 5.23 1.16
N LEU A 200 1.05 5.64 1.70
CA LEU A 200 2.06 4.70 2.19
C LEU A 200 1.68 4.08 3.55
N ASP A 201 0.86 4.78 4.33
CA ASP A 201 0.46 4.33 5.66
C ASP A 201 -0.81 3.45 5.62
N ALA A 202 -1.73 3.74 4.70
CA ALA A 202 -3.01 3.06 4.55
C ALA A 202 -2.94 1.90 3.56
N ILE A 203 -1.96 1.91 2.65
CA ILE A 203 -1.75 0.87 1.66
C ILE A 203 -0.30 0.40 1.77
N ASP A 204 -0.12 -0.91 1.99
CA ASP A 204 1.19 -1.57 2.04
C ASP A 204 1.81 -1.62 0.64
N VAL A 205 2.46 -0.52 0.25
CA VAL A 205 3.11 -0.37 -1.07
C VAL A 205 4.44 0.34 -0.93
N ASP A 206 5.49 -0.28 -1.48
CA ASP A 206 6.81 0.32 -1.60
C ASP A 206 6.99 0.91 -3.01
N ILE A 207 7.37 2.19 -3.09
CA ILE A 207 7.52 2.92 -4.34
C ILE A 207 8.80 3.73 -4.35
N ASN A 208 9.45 3.79 -5.51
CA ASN A 208 10.70 4.51 -5.73
C ASN A 208 10.48 5.99 -6.09
N TYR A 209 9.32 6.31 -6.66
CA TYR A 209 8.93 7.65 -7.08
C TYR A 209 7.97 8.29 -6.09
N GLN A 210 7.91 9.63 -6.12
CA GLN A 210 7.00 10.38 -5.25
C GLN A 210 5.54 9.94 -5.48
N PRO A 211 4.76 9.67 -4.40
CA PRO A 211 3.36 9.24 -4.48
C PRO A 211 2.52 10.05 -5.47
N ARG A 212 2.66 11.38 -5.41
CA ARG A 212 1.92 12.30 -6.26
C ARG A 212 2.19 12.09 -7.75
N THR A 213 3.42 11.76 -8.13
CA THR A 213 3.79 11.50 -9.53
C THR A 213 3.12 10.23 -10.03
N VAL A 214 3.15 9.16 -9.22
CA VAL A 214 2.53 7.87 -9.55
C VAL A 214 1.01 8.01 -9.67
N LEU A 215 0.37 8.66 -8.69
CA LEU A 215 -1.07 8.91 -8.68
C LEU A 215 -1.53 9.72 -9.89
N ASN A 216 -0.80 10.78 -10.26
CA ASN A 216 -1.12 11.58 -11.46
C ASN A 216 -1.09 10.74 -12.74
N HIS A 217 -0.08 9.88 -12.91
CA HIS A 217 0.01 9.02 -14.08
C HIS A 217 -1.14 8.01 -14.14
N LEU A 218 -1.54 7.44 -13.00
CA LEU A 218 -2.67 6.53 -12.91
C LEU A 218 -4.01 7.23 -13.18
N VAL A 219 -4.17 8.48 -12.74
CA VAL A 219 -5.34 9.31 -13.11
C VAL A 219 -5.36 9.58 -14.61
N ASP A 220 -4.24 10.00 -15.20
CA ASP A 220 -4.14 10.24 -16.63
C ASP A 220 -4.38 8.97 -17.47
N ALA A 221 -4.06 7.79 -16.93
CA ALA A 221 -4.31 6.50 -17.56
C ALA A 221 -5.79 6.07 -17.45
N GLY A 222 -6.60 6.77 -16.65
CA GLY A 222 -7.98 6.39 -16.34
C GLY A 222 -8.11 5.22 -15.36
N VAL A 223 -7.03 4.89 -14.63
CA VAL A 223 -7.02 3.82 -13.64
C VAL A 223 -7.57 4.31 -12.30
N LEU A 224 -7.19 5.54 -11.91
CA LEU A 224 -7.69 6.17 -10.69
C LEU A 224 -8.61 7.35 -11.03
N ALA A 225 -9.67 7.50 -10.25
CA ALA A 225 -10.45 8.72 -10.17
C ALA A 225 -9.86 9.62 -9.08
N GLN A 226 -9.69 10.91 -9.40
CA GLN A 226 -9.38 11.95 -8.42
C GLN A 226 -10.67 12.67 -8.05
N THR A 227 -11.03 12.65 -6.76
CA THR A 227 -12.22 13.34 -6.25
C THR A 227 -11.83 14.39 -5.23
N ALA A 228 -12.44 15.57 -5.34
CA ALA A 228 -12.40 16.55 -4.27
C ALA A 228 -13.44 16.17 -3.21
N PRO A 229 -13.11 16.21 -1.91
CA PRO A 229 -14.13 16.03 -0.89
C PRO A 229 -15.19 17.15 -1.00
N PRO A 230 -16.44 16.86 -0.65
CA PRO A 230 -17.50 17.86 -0.68
C PRO A 230 -17.19 18.97 0.33
N GLY A 231 -17.32 20.23 -0.10
CA GLY A 231 -17.06 21.38 0.76
C GLY A 231 -16.41 22.55 0.02
N PRO A 232 -15.97 23.59 0.75
CA PRO A 232 -15.22 24.70 0.18
C PRO A 232 -13.82 24.26 -0.26
N ASP A 233 -13.30 24.91 -1.30
CA ASP A 233 -11.95 24.66 -1.84
C ASP A 233 -10.82 25.06 -0.87
N VAL A 234 -11.14 25.87 0.13
CA VAL A 234 -10.24 26.36 1.17
C VAL A 234 -10.99 26.40 2.50
N PHE A 235 -10.41 25.82 3.54
CA PHE A 235 -10.85 25.95 4.91
C PHE A 235 -9.97 26.96 5.64
N ALA A 236 -10.59 27.92 6.31
CA ALA A 236 -9.93 28.78 7.28
C ALA A 236 -10.02 28.11 8.66
N ILE A 237 -8.88 27.87 9.29
CA ILE A 237 -8.76 27.20 10.59
C ILE A 237 -8.10 28.17 11.56
N SER A 238 -8.72 28.41 12.71
CA SER A 238 -8.11 29.18 13.80
C SER A 238 -7.25 28.25 14.65
N GLU A 239 -5.95 28.53 14.77
CA GLU A 239 -5.06 27.78 15.68
C GLU A 239 -5.46 27.92 17.14
N ARG A 240 -6.07 29.06 17.51
CA ARG A 240 -6.51 29.34 18.88
C ARG A 240 -7.68 28.45 19.28
N LEU A 241 -8.67 28.32 18.40
CA LEU A 241 -9.88 27.53 18.65
C LEU A 241 -9.71 26.06 18.25
N ASP A 242 -8.72 25.76 17.41
CA ASP A 242 -8.56 24.47 16.72
C ASP A 242 -9.83 24.06 15.93
N GLU A 243 -10.51 25.05 15.36
CA GLU A 243 -11.80 24.89 14.66
C GLU A 243 -11.83 25.62 13.31
N ILE A 244 -12.74 25.17 12.44
CA ILE A 244 -13.00 25.78 11.13
C ILE A 244 -13.85 27.04 11.31
N VAL A 245 -13.33 28.19 10.89
CA VAL A 245 -13.95 29.53 11.05
C VAL A 245 -14.43 30.12 9.72
N ASN A 246 -14.84 29.27 8.78
CA ASN A 246 -15.32 29.69 7.46
C ASN A 246 -16.48 30.69 7.57
N GLY A 247 -16.32 31.87 6.96
CA GLY A 247 -17.32 32.94 6.99
C GLY A 247 -17.23 33.89 8.19
N GLN A 248 -16.41 33.57 9.20
CA GLN A 248 -16.11 34.43 10.36
C GLN A 248 -14.61 34.75 10.49
N VAL A 249 -13.85 34.52 9.42
CA VAL A 249 -12.38 34.68 9.38
C VAL A 249 -11.93 36.05 9.89
N THR A 250 -12.60 37.13 9.46
CA THR A 250 -12.26 38.50 9.86
C THR A 250 -12.56 38.75 11.34
N GLU A 251 -13.72 38.30 11.83
CA GLU A 251 -14.13 38.44 13.23
C GLU A 251 -13.19 37.69 14.16
N GLU A 252 -12.87 36.43 13.82
CA GLU A 252 -11.89 35.62 14.56
C GLU A 252 -10.50 36.28 14.55
N ALA A 253 -10.07 36.85 13.43
CA ALA A 253 -8.78 37.53 13.35
C ALA A 253 -8.72 38.75 14.28
N GLU A 254 -9.80 39.53 14.33
CA GLU A 254 -9.92 40.70 15.21
C GLU A 254 -9.89 40.30 16.69
N GLU A 255 -10.58 39.22 17.08
CA GLU A 255 -10.53 38.68 18.45
C GLU A 255 -9.12 38.24 18.85
N ASN A 256 -8.41 37.55 17.96
CA ASN A 256 -7.03 37.13 18.20
C ASN A 256 -6.08 38.33 18.29
N ILE A 257 -6.29 39.38 17.50
CA ILE A 257 -5.53 40.63 17.59
C ILE A 257 -5.75 41.29 18.96
N ASP A 258 -6.98 41.34 19.45
CA ASP A 258 -7.27 41.91 20.76
C ASP A 258 -6.64 41.08 21.90
N ALA A 259 -6.63 39.75 21.80
CA ALA A 259 -5.92 38.87 22.73
C ALA A 259 -4.39 39.07 22.68
N LEU A 260 -3.81 39.22 21.48
CA LEU A 260 -2.40 39.57 21.32
C LEU A 260 -2.07 40.93 21.95
N ILE A 261 -2.91 41.94 21.74
CA ILE A 261 -2.74 43.26 22.35
C ILE A 261 -2.79 43.17 23.88
N ALA A 262 -3.71 42.39 24.43
CA ALA A 262 -3.77 42.15 25.87
C ALA A 262 -2.48 41.51 26.39
N HIS A 263 -1.93 40.52 25.69
CA HIS A 263 -0.65 39.90 26.04
C HIS A 263 0.51 40.90 26.02
N ILE A 264 0.56 41.78 25.01
CA ILE A 264 1.55 42.86 24.94
C ILE A 264 1.44 43.79 26.16
N ASP A 265 0.22 44.16 26.54
CA ASP A 265 -0.04 45.08 27.66
C ASP A 265 0.24 44.42 29.04
N ASP A 266 0.02 43.12 29.18
CA ASP A 266 0.35 42.35 30.39
C ASP A 266 1.88 42.25 30.60
N GLU A 267 2.66 42.05 29.53
CA GLU A 267 4.13 42.05 29.60
C GLU A 267 4.66 43.38 30.16
N LEU A 268 4.08 44.50 29.72
CA LEU A 268 4.41 45.84 30.21
C LEU A 268 4.07 46.06 31.68
N GLN A 269 2.95 45.51 32.17
CA GLN A 269 2.58 45.61 33.58
C GLN A 269 3.54 44.80 34.47
N VAL A 270 3.98 43.62 34.02
CA VAL A 270 4.96 42.80 34.76
C VAL A 270 6.32 43.52 34.82
N THR A 271 6.76 44.15 33.73
CA THR A 271 7.99 44.96 33.74
C THR A 271 7.87 46.15 34.70
N ALA A 272 6.79 46.93 34.64
CA ALA A 272 6.60 48.10 35.50
C ALA A 272 6.53 47.74 37.00
N LEU A 273 5.84 46.65 37.36
CA LEU A 273 5.78 46.17 38.75
C LEU A 273 7.13 45.63 39.25
N SER A 274 7.98 45.11 38.36
CA SER A 274 9.33 44.65 38.73
C SER A 274 10.30 45.81 38.99
N GLU A 275 10.16 46.91 38.26
CA GLU A 275 10.93 48.14 38.48
C GLU A 275 10.48 48.86 39.77
N ASP A 276 9.17 48.93 40.03
CA ASP A 276 8.63 49.53 41.26
C ASP A 276 8.88 48.66 42.52
N ALA A 277 8.94 47.33 42.39
CA ALA A 277 9.26 46.42 43.48
C ALA A 277 10.74 46.47 43.89
N ALA A 278 11.63 46.92 43.00
CA ALA A 278 13.04 47.16 43.35
C ALA A 278 13.22 48.34 44.32
N GLU A 279 12.19 49.18 44.53
CA GLU A 279 12.22 50.30 45.48
C GLU A 279 11.43 50.06 46.79
N ARG A 280 10.80 48.89 47.00
CA ARG A 280 10.10 48.60 48.28
C ARG A 280 10.37 47.20 48.82
N ASP A 281 11.42 47.12 49.61
CA ASP A 281 11.70 45.99 50.50
C ASP A 281 10.72 46.00 51.69
N GLY A 282 9.84 44.99 51.78
CA GLY A 282 8.91 44.79 52.88
C GLY A 282 8.19 43.42 52.79
N PRO A 283 8.07 42.63 53.88
CA PRO A 283 7.83 41.19 53.75
C PRO A 283 6.34 40.79 53.74
N GLN A 284 6.07 39.77 52.91
CA GLN A 284 4.97 38.77 52.91
C GLN A 284 3.62 39.10 52.23
N ALA A 285 3.34 38.37 51.13
CA ALA A 285 2.24 37.38 51.05
C ALA A 285 2.35 36.54 49.75
N ARG A 286 2.07 35.24 49.85
CA ARG A 286 2.09 34.25 48.76
C ARG A 286 0.75 34.23 48.00
N VAL A 287 0.73 34.20 46.66
CA VAL A 287 -0.20 33.40 45.83
C VAL A 287 0.42 33.15 44.43
N SER A 288 0.40 31.87 44.02
CA SER A 288 0.59 31.25 42.69
C SER A 288 1.91 31.44 41.93
N ALA A 289 2.39 30.33 41.37
CA ALA A 289 3.70 30.18 40.75
C ALA A 289 3.92 31.18 39.59
N PRO A 290 5.05 31.90 39.55
CA PRO A 290 5.35 32.77 38.42
C PRO A 290 5.79 31.89 37.24
N SER A 291 5.30 32.23 36.06
CA SER A 291 5.96 31.85 34.81
C SER A 291 7.40 32.38 34.85
N VAL A 292 8.29 31.62 34.22
CA VAL A 292 9.74 31.73 34.33
C VAL A 292 10.21 33.18 34.20
N ALA A 293 10.67 33.76 35.31
CA ALA A 293 11.39 35.02 35.31
C ALA A 293 12.74 34.81 34.60
N VAL A 294 12.84 35.30 33.36
CA VAL A 294 14.12 35.49 32.68
C VAL A 294 14.79 36.68 33.35
N ALA A 295 15.74 36.36 34.22
CA ALA A 295 16.58 37.32 34.92
C ALA A 295 17.70 37.79 33.99
N ASP A 296 17.36 38.66 33.04
CA ASP A 296 18.26 39.66 32.45
C ASP A 296 17.37 40.70 31.77
N GLY A 297 17.37 41.94 32.28
CA GLY A 297 16.60 43.08 31.76
C GLY A 297 17.13 43.59 30.41
N ALA A 298 17.22 42.70 29.43
CA ALA A 298 17.76 42.96 28.09
C ALA A 298 17.07 42.14 26.98
N GLY A 299 16.00 41.40 27.28
CA GLY A 299 15.15 40.78 26.26
C GLY A 299 14.24 41.82 25.61
N ARG A 300 14.12 41.79 24.28
CA ARG A 300 13.16 42.63 23.56
C ARG A 300 11.74 42.20 23.92
N THR A 301 10.89 43.16 24.28
CA THR A 301 9.45 42.92 24.50
C THR A 301 8.76 42.54 23.20
N ILE A 302 7.61 41.86 23.28
CA ILE A 302 6.79 41.52 22.09
C ILE A 302 6.51 42.79 21.27
N ARG A 303 6.19 43.91 21.95
CA ARG A 303 5.98 45.21 21.30
C ARG A 303 7.19 45.65 20.49
N SER A 304 8.39 45.58 21.05
CA SER A 304 9.62 46.01 20.36
C SER A 304 10.01 45.10 19.19
N ILE A 305 9.72 43.79 19.30
CA ILE A 305 9.94 42.81 18.24
C ILE A 305 9.01 43.09 17.07
N LEU A 306 7.72 43.28 17.34
CA LEU A 306 6.73 43.59 16.32
C LEU A 306 6.98 44.96 15.68
N ALA A 307 7.37 45.97 16.46
CA ALA A 307 7.75 47.28 15.95
C ALA A 307 8.89 47.20 14.93
N ALA A 308 9.93 46.39 15.24
CA ALA A 308 11.05 46.17 14.35
C ALA A 308 10.64 45.45 13.06
N GLU A 309 9.77 44.44 13.14
CA GLU A 309 9.25 43.73 11.96
C GLU A 309 8.42 44.67 11.06
N PHE A 310 7.54 45.46 11.67
CA PHE A 310 6.66 46.35 10.92
C PHE A 310 7.34 47.65 10.47
N GLY A 311 8.54 47.95 10.99
CA GLY A 311 9.28 49.18 10.68
C GLY A 311 8.58 50.44 11.20
N ILE A 312 7.93 50.34 12.37
CA ILE A 312 7.18 51.42 13.02
C ILE A 312 7.68 51.63 14.45
N GLU A 313 7.22 52.70 15.10
CA GLU A 313 7.55 52.94 16.52
C GLU A 313 6.78 51.97 17.43
N PRO A 314 7.35 51.55 18.58
CA PRO A 314 6.71 50.62 19.52
C PRO A 314 5.29 51.03 19.96
N GLU A 315 5.04 52.33 20.14
CA GLU A 315 3.74 52.86 20.56
C GLU A 315 2.67 52.74 19.47
N GLU A 316 3.07 52.60 18.21
CA GLU A 316 2.16 52.52 17.06
C GLU A 316 1.70 51.08 16.78
N VAL A 317 2.36 50.07 17.37
CA VAL A 317 2.12 48.64 17.11
C VAL A 317 0.66 48.25 17.30
N THR A 318 0.03 48.62 18.42
CA THR A 318 -1.37 48.29 18.70
C THR A 318 -2.33 48.90 17.66
N GLY A 319 -2.08 50.16 17.28
CA GLY A 319 -2.88 50.84 16.26
C GLY A 319 -2.68 50.23 14.87
N PHE A 320 -1.46 49.82 14.57
CA PHE A 320 -1.10 49.18 13.31
C PHE A 320 -1.73 47.78 13.16
N LEU A 321 -1.72 46.98 14.24
CA LEU A 321 -2.37 45.66 14.26
C LEU A 321 -3.88 45.74 13.98
N ARG A 322 -4.57 46.77 14.50
CA ARG A 322 -6.00 47.02 14.23
C ARG A 322 -6.29 47.67 12.88
N SER A 323 -5.27 47.87 12.04
CA SER A 323 -5.40 48.56 10.75
C SER A 323 -5.10 47.63 9.58
N GLY A 324 -5.80 47.82 8.47
CA GLY A 324 -5.60 47.01 7.26
C GLY A 324 -6.35 45.68 7.32
N ASP A 325 -5.80 44.64 6.68
CA ASP A 325 -6.39 43.30 6.68
C ASP A 325 -6.02 42.57 7.99
N PRO A 326 -7.00 42.24 8.86
CA PRO A 326 -6.72 41.70 10.18
C PRO A 326 -6.06 40.30 10.12
N VAL A 327 -6.32 39.50 9.08
CA VAL A 327 -5.70 38.18 8.92
C VAL A 327 -4.21 38.33 8.63
N ASP A 328 -3.86 39.20 7.69
CA ASP A 328 -2.46 39.47 7.35
C ASP A 328 -1.70 40.05 8.56
N ARG A 329 -2.32 40.97 9.31
CA ARG A 329 -1.74 41.57 10.51
C ARG A 329 -1.47 40.54 11.59
N LEU A 330 -2.48 39.74 11.92
CA LEU A 330 -2.39 38.70 12.92
C LEU A 330 -1.33 37.66 12.56
N ASN A 331 -1.42 37.07 11.38
CA ASN A 331 -0.52 35.98 10.97
C ASN A 331 0.93 36.45 10.90
N THR A 332 1.18 37.68 10.42
CA THR A 332 2.53 38.26 10.44
C THR A 332 3.04 38.41 11.87
N ALA A 333 2.23 39.00 12.76
CA ALA A 333 2.63 39.21 14.14
C ALA A 333 2.93 37.89 14.88
N VAL A 334 2.05 36.90 14.76
CA VAL A 334 2.21 35.59 15.40
C VAL A 334 3.47 34.89 14.88
N LYS A 335 3.68 34.88 13.56
CA LYS A 335 4.88 34.27 12.97
C LYS A 335 6.18 34.93 13.44
N THR A 336 6.18 36.26 13.57
CA THR A 336 7.35 37.00 14.08
C THR A 336 7.64 36.66 15.54
N ILE A 337 6.61 36.54 16.37
CA ILE A 337 6.75 36.12 17.77
C ILE A 337 7.28 34.69 17.86
N GLU A 338 6.70 33.75 17.10
CA GLU A 338 7.15 32.34 17.08
C GLU A 338 8.57 32.16 16.56
N SER A 339 9.01 33.04 15.66
CA SER A 339 10.37 33.01 15.11
C SER A 339 11.40 33.68 16.04
N SER A 340 10.96 34.35 17.10
CA SER A 340 11.83 35.00 18.06
C SER A 340 12.26 34.03 19.15
N GLU A 341 13.55 34.00 19.46
CA GLU A 341 14.09 33.24 20.61
C GLU A 341 13.93 34.02 21.93
N GLU A 342 13.51 35.30 21.88
CA GLU A 342 13.49 36.21 23.03
C GLU A 342 12.14 36.24 23.77
N VAL A 343 11.05 35.82 23.12
CA VAL A 343 9.68 35.88 23.66
C VAL A 343 8.91 34.60 23.41
N THR A 344 7.96 34.29 24.29
CA THR A 344 7.09 33.12 24.16
C THR A 344 5.69 33.55 23.74
N LYS A 345 5.12 32.90 22.71
CA LYS A 345 3.72 33.09 22.28
C LYS A 345 2.74 32.64 23.38
N SER A 346 1.66 33.40 23.63
CA SER A 346 0.56 32.94 24.49
C SER A 346 -0.35 31.95 23.75
N GLU A 347 -1.00 31.04 24.49
CA GLU A 347 -2.02 30.14 23.94
C GLU A 347 -3.34 30.87 23.60
N ASP A 348 -3.51 32.11 24.06
CA ASP A 348 -4.76 32.89 23.90
C ASP A 348 -4.97 33.45 22.48
N TYR A 349 -3.97 33.35 21.60
CA TYR A 349 -4.06 33.77 20.20
C TYR A 349 -3.23 32.87 19.30
N GLY A 350 -3.64 32.76 18.04
CA GLY A 350 -3.00 31.91 17.04
C GLY A 350 -3.15 32.44 15.63
N GLN A 351 -2.50 31.78 14.67
CA GLN A 351 -2.66 32.12 13.26
C GLN A 351 -4.03 31.64 12.75
N ILE A 352 -4.51 32.28 11.67
CA ILE A 352 -5.56 31.71 10.84
C ILE A 352 -4.90 31.06 9.63
N VAL A 353 -5.02 29.73 9.55
CA VAL A 353 -4.39 28.91 8.51
C VAL A 353 -5.41 28.58 7.44
N PHE A 354 -5.03 28.76 6.18
CA PHE A 354 -5.86 28.41 5.03
C PHE A 354 -5.39 27.08 4.43
N VAL A 355 -6.17 26.03 4.62
CA VAL A 355 -5.84 24.68 4.16
C VAL A 355 -6.76 24.29 3.01
N ARG A 356 -6.18 23.78 1.92
CA ARG A 356 -6.94 23.16 0.84
C ARG A 356 -7.17 21.69 1.18
N PRO A 357 -8.40 21.16 1.05
CA PRO A 357 -8.62 19.75 1.25
C PRO A 357 -7.80 18.94 0.23
N ALA A 358 -7.20 17.85 0.68
CA ALA A 358 -6.47 16.96 -0.20
C ALA A 358 -7.45 16.17 -1.07
N TYR A 359 -7.10 16.02 -2.35
CA TYR A 359 -7.82 15.10 -3.23
C TYR A 359 -7.76 13.67 -2.69
N ARG A 360 -8.85 12.93 -2.88
CA ARG A 360 -8.92 11.50 -2.63
C ARG A 360 -8.83 10.75 -3.95
N TYR A 361 -8.23 9.57 -3.90
CA TYR A 361 -8.02 8.71 -5.05
C TYR A 361 -8.70 7.37 -4.81
N ARG A 362 -9.28 6.79 -5.85
CA ARG A 362 -9.91 5.45 -5.84
C ARG A 362 -9.87 4.85 -7.23
N LEU A 363 -10.05 3.54 -7.35
CA LEU A 363 -10.14 2.86 -8.65
C LEU A 363 -11.35 3.35 -9.44
N THR A 364 -11.21 3.42 -10.75
CA THR A 364 -12.33 3.67 -11.67
C THR A 364 -13.09 2.38 -11.95
N GLU A 365 -14.35 2.49 -12.39
CA GLU A 365 -15.12 1.33 -12.90
C GLU A 365 -14.36 0.63 -14.04
N GLN A 366 -13.66 1.40 -14.87
CA GLN A 366 -12.85 0.89 -15.94
C GLN A 366 -11.69 0.03 -15.41
N ALA A 367 -10.98 0.50 -14.37
CA ALA A 367 -9.93 -0.28 -13.74
C ALA A 367 -10.49 -1.59 -13.15
N MET A 368 -11.64 -1.52 -12.48
CA MET A 368 -12.30 -2.71 -11.93
C MET A 368 -12.75 -3.71 -13.00
N SER A 369 -13.07 -3.26 -14.22
CA SER A 369 -13.40 -4.18 -15.32
C SER A 369 -12.18 -4.93 -15.90
N LEU A 370 -10.98 -4.50 -15.52
CA LEU A 370 -9.70 -5.05 -15.95
C LEU A 370 -9.04 -5.91 -14.87
N VAL A 371 -9.70 -6.11 -13.73
CA VAL A 371 -9.27 -7.00 -12.66
C VAL A 371 -10.27 -8.13 -12.54
#